data_AF-A0A7X8AP67-F1
#
_entry.id   AF-A0A7X8AP67-F1
#
_cell.length_a   1.000
_cell.length_b   1.000
_cell.length_c   1.000
_cell.angle_alpha   90.00
_cell.angle_beta   90.00
_cell.angle_gamma   90.00
#
_symmetry.space_group_name_H-M   'P 1'
#
loop_
_entity.id
_entity.type
_entity.pdbx_description
1 polymer ?
#
loop_
_entity_poly.entity_id
_entity_poly.type
_entity_poly.pdbx_seq_one_letter_code
_entity_poly.pdbx_strand_id
1 'polypeptide(L)'
;MLAIVAPGQGAQTPGFLAPWLELPTFATRLAWLSTVANIDLAHYGTEADAETIRDTAIAQPLLVAAGLLAALELFPSPADGFRRTGVAAGHSVGEITAAGAVGVLTGEQAMVLVRERGLGMAEASALSATTMAAVVRGDADEVLAAIEAAGCTPANNNGAGQIVAAGTVEQIEALKASAPKGARVVPLSVAGAFHTAHMQVGQDRLARLAPAITTHDPRVPLLSNADGQAVASGSEYLGRLVSQITHPVRWDLCMKTMTQMGVTGLLELPPAGTLTGIAKRNMTGVEVFALNTPDDLPQARLFVDRHSDVEAHHARAANVSWLMAVSPAKGELTVADSAAPDAEVPAGAVLGSVHNTLGDHAVVAEHGGRIVEWLVETGDIVRPGQPLVRLYPTTEDTL
;
A
#
# COMPACT_ATOMS: atom_id res chain seq x y z
N MET A 1 -2.22 -3.11 -16.20
CA MET A 1 -2.04 -2.30 -14.97
C MET A 1 -1.88 -3.22 -13.76
N LEU A 2 -0.87 -2.98 -12.93
CA LEU A 2 -0.56 -3.77 -11.73
C LEU A 2 -1.19 -3.15 -10.48
N ALA A 3 -1.84 -3.97 -9.65
CA ALA A 3 -2.23 -3.62 -8.28
C ALA A 3 -1.29 -4.27 -7.26
N ILE A 4 -0.77 -3.50 -6.31
CA ILE A 4 -0.07 -4.01 -5.12
C ILE A 4 -1.03 -3.92 -3.94
N VAL A 5 -1.30 -5.06 -3.28
CA VAL A 5 -2.23 -5.10 -2.15
C VAL A 5 -1.60 -5.63 -0.88
N ALA A 6 -2.03 -5.11 0.27
CA ALA A 6 -1.57 -5.55 1.58
C ALA A 6 -2.72 -6.18 2.41
N PRO A 7 -2.50 -7.38 2.97
CA PRO A 7 -3.52 -8.10 3.74
C PRO A 7 -3.83 -7.43 5.08
N GLY A 8 -4.99 -7.79 5.62
CA GLY A 8 -5.40 -7.42 6.97
C GLY A 8 -5.00 -8.47 8.03
N GLN A 9 -5.47 -8.25 9.26
CA GLN A 9 -5.28 -9.20 10.36
C GLN A 9 -5.97 -10.54 10.08
N GLY A 10 -5.30 -11.63 10.45
CA GLY A 10 -5.74 -13.01 10.19
C GLY A 10 -4.96 -13.69 9.07
N ALA A 11 -4.10 -12.96 8.36
CA ALA A 11 -3.22 -13.52 7.34
C ALA A 11 -1.91 -14.11 7.91
N GLN A 12 -1.49 -13.67 9.09
CA GLN A 12 -0.26 -14.13 9.74
C GLN A 12 -0.32 -15.60 10.18
N THR A 13 0.77 -16.32 9.96
CA THR A 13 0.98 -17.70 10.41
C THR A 13 2.28 -17.79 11.21
N PRO A 14 2.41 -18.72 12.17
CA PRO A 14 3.66 -18.90 12.90
C PRO A 14 4.86 -19.09 11.96
N GLY A 15 5.99 -18.45 12.26
CA GLY A 15 7.23 -18.64 11.51
C GLY A 15 7.32 -17.92 10.16
N PHE A 16 6.31 -17.16 9.73
CA PHE A 16 6.27 -16.63 8.36
C PHE A 16 7.40 -15.64 8.02
N LEU A 17 8.03 -15.00 9.01
CA LEU A 17 9.18 -14.12 8.80
C LEU A 17 10.53 -14.86 8.78
N ALA A 18 10.59 -16.13 9.17
CA ALA A 18 11.84 -16.89 9.24
C ALA A 18 12.67 -16.82 7.93
N PRO A 19 12.11 -17.12 6.73
CA PRO A 19 12.91 -17.05 5.51
C PRO A 19 13.29 -15.60 5.14
N TRP A 20 12.46 -14.62 5.48
CA TRP A 20 12.77 -13.20 5.23
C TRP A 20 13.96 -12.70 6.06
N LEU A 21 14.13 -13.21 7.28
CA LEU A 21 15.25 -12.85 8.15
C LEU A 21 16.60 -13.41 7.68
N GLU A 22 16.62 -14.33 6.73
CA GLU A 22 17.86 -14.79 6.09
C GLU A 22 18.45 -13.71 5.16
N LEU A 23 17.64 -12.73 4.72
CA LEU A 23 18.11 -11.57 3.97
C LEU A 23 18.68 -10.51 4.93
N PRO A 24 19.99 -10.18 4.87
CA PRO A 24 20.60 -9.27 5.86
C PRO A 24 19.98 -7.87 5.90
N THR A 25 19.59 -7.33 4.75
CA THR A 25 18.96 -6.01 4.65
C THR A 25 17.56 -6.02 5.25
N PHE A 26 16.78 -7.07 5.01
CA PHE A 26 15.46 -7.25 5.63
C PHE A 26 15.59 -7.34 7.15
N ALA A 27 16.47 -8.22 7.66
CA ALA A 27 16.69 -8.40 9.10
C ALA A 27 17.11 -7.09 9.79
N THR A 28 18.04 -6.35 9.19
CA THR A 28 18.49 -5.05 9.73
C THR A 28 17.35 -4.03 9.80
N ARG A 29 16.55 -3.94 8.74
CA ARG A 29 15.40 -3.03 8.71
C ARG A 29 14.28 -3.47 9.65
N LEU A 30 14.04 -4.77 9.80
CA LEU A 30 13.08 -5.28 10.76
C LEU A 30 13.48 -4.91 12.18
N ALA A 31 14.76 -5.05 12.55
CA ALA A 31 15.25 -4.63 13.86
C ALA A 31 15.04 -3.13 14.13
N TRP A 32 15.20 -2.28 13.10
CA TRP A 32 14.85 -0.87 13.18
C TRP A 32 13.35 -0.64 13.42
N LEU A 33 12.49 -1.28 12.63
CA LEU A 33 11.03 -1.17 12.79
C LEU A 33 10.55 -1.74 14.13
N SER A 34 11.19 -2.80 14.65
CA SER A 34 10.97 -3.33 16.00
C SER A 34 11.23 -2.28 17.07
N THR A 35 12.33 -1.53 16.93
CA THR A 35 12.68 -0.45 17.85
C THR A 35 11.64 0.67 17.80
N VAL A 36 11.21 1.06 16.60
CA VAL A 36 10.21 2.12 16.41
C VAL A 36 8.84 1.72 16.98
N ALA A 37 8.43 0.46 16.75
CA ALA A 37 7.17 -0.08 17.26
C ALA A 37 7.26 -0.58 18.71
N ASN A 38 8.44 -0.53 19.34
CA ASN A 38 8.69 -1.02 20.69
C ASN A 38 8.14 -2.45 20.91
N ILE A 39 8.42 -3.34 19.96
CA ILE A 39 7.95 -4.73 19.94
C ILE A 39 8.99 -5.60 19.23
N ASP A 40 9.22 -6.81 19.74
CA ASP A 40 10.16 -7.75 19.13
C ASP A 40 9.55 -8.46 17.92
N LEU A 41 9.54 -7.79 16.76
CA LEU A 41 8.97 -8.34 15.53
C LEU A 41 9.69 -9.59 15.05
N ALA A 42 10.98 -9.76 15.39
CA ALA A 42 11.73 -10.95 15.00
C ALA A 42 11.19 -12.16 15.77
N HIS A 43 11.15 -12.08 17.11
CA HIS A 43 10.59 -13.14 17.94
C HIS A 43 9.14 -13.48 17.56
N TYR A 44 8.26 -12.48 17.43
CA TYR A 44 6.86 -12.72 17.08
C TYR A 44 6.66 -13.24 15.64
N GLY A 45 7.56 -12.91 14.73
CA GLY A 45 7.53 -13.40 13.35
C GLY A 45 8.07 -14.81 13.13
N THR A 46 8.83 -15.34 14.10
CA THR A 46 9.53 -16.63 13.96
C THR A 46 9.12 -17.67 15.00
N GLU A 47 9.17 -17.33 16.28
CA GLU A 47 9.12 -18.27 17.39
C GLU A 47 7.75 -18.31 18.07
N ALA A 48 7.00 -17.22 18.02
CA ALA A 48 5.71 -17.12 18.68
C ALA A 48 4.65 -18.05 18.04
N ASP A 49 3.79 -18.60 18.89
CA ASP A 49 2.72 -19.49 18.46
C ASP A 49 1.54 -18.73 17.81
N ALA A 50 0.63 -19.50 17.23
CA ALA A 50 -0.54 -18.98 16.53
C ALA A 50 -1.50 -18.20 17.46
N GLU A 51 -1.45 -18.42 18.78
CA GLU A 51 -2.31 -17.72 19.73
C GLU A 51 -1.74 -16.34 20.07
N THR A 52 -0.44 -16.28 20.32
CA THR A 52 0.29 -15.06 20.62
C THR A 52 0.19 -14.08 19.46
N ILE A 53 0.42 -14.53 18.23
CA ILE A 53 0.34 -13.64 17.05
C ILE A 53 -1.10 -13.33 16.60
N ARG A 54 -2.14 -13.83 17.31
CA ARG A 54 -3.52 -13.37 17.15
C ARG A 54 -3.83 -12.12 17.97
N ASP A 55 -3.04 -11.83 19.01
CA ASP A 55 -3.18 -10.58 19.76
C ASP A 55 -3.09 -9.40 18.79
N THR A 56 -4.08 -8.52 18.84
CA THR A 56 -4.21 -7.39 17.93
C THR A 56 -3.06 -6.39 18.08
N ALA A 57 -2.51 -6.25 19.28
CA ALA A 57 -1.35 -5.41 19.53
C ALA A 57 -0.04 -5.96 18.93
N ILE A 58 0.02 -7.28 18.68
CA ILE A 58 1.18 -7.97 18.08
C ILE A 58 0.99 -8.11 16.57
N ALA A 59 -0.17 -8.63 16.15
CA ALA A 59 -0.48 -8.96 14.77
C ALA A 59 -0.35 -7.75 13.83
N GLN A 60 -0.88 -6.61 14.23
CA GLN A 60 -0.93 -5.43 13.37
C GLN A 60 0.46 -4.87 13.02
N PRO A 61 1.34 -4.58 14.00
CA PRO A 61 2.72 -4.20 13.70
C PRO A 61 3.48 -5.24 12.87
N LEU A 62 3.27 -6.53 13.16
CA LEU A 62 3.93 -7.62 12.45
C LEU A 62 3.58 -7.65 10.95
N LEU A 63 2.30 -7.49 10.63
CA LEU A 63 1.81 -7.44 9.23
C LEU A 63 2.30 -6.20 8.49
N VAL A 64 2.28 -5.03 9.13
CA VAL A 64 2.72 -3.78 8.50
C VAL A 64 4.22 -3.82 8.22
N ALA A 65 5.03 -4.24 9.19
CA ALA A 65 6.48 -4.36 8.99
C ALA A 65 6.82 -5.35 7.88
N ALA A 66 6.19 -6.54 7.88
CA ALA A 66 6.43 -7.54 6.85
C ALA A 66 6.13 -7.01 5.44
N GLY A 67 4.95 -6.41 5.25
CA GLY A 67 4.55 -5.89 3.95
C GLY A 67 5.41 -4.72 3.47
N LEU A 68 5.77 -3.77 4.35
CA LEU A 68 6.63 -2.64 3.99
C LEU A 68 8.02 -3.11 3.54
N LEU A 69 8.62 -4.04 4.28
CA LEU A 69 9.95 -4.55 3.94
C LEU A 69 9.93 -5.42 2.69
N ALA A 70 8.91 -6.27 2.52
CA ALA A 70 8.77 -7.06 1.31
C ALA A 70 8.56 -6.19 0.06
N ALA A 71 7.85 -5.07 0.17
CA ALA A 71 7.73 -4.10 -0.93
C ALA A 71 9.10 -3.50 -1.30
N LEU A 72 9.98 -3.26 -0.33
CA LEU A 72 11.36 -2.80 -0.59
C LEU A 72 12.24 -3.87 -1.25
N GLU A 73 12.00 -5.15 -0.98
CA GLU A 73 12.72 -6.27 -1.63
C GLU A 73 12.16 -6.59 -3.03
N LEU A 74 10.87 -6.30 -3.27
CA LEU A 74 10.21 -6.57 -4.55
C LEU A 74 10.79 -5.73 -5.69
N PHE A 75 11.05 -4.44 -5.43
CA PHE A 75 11.55 -3.49 -6.42
C PHE A 75 13.04 -3.18 -6.23
N PRO A 76 13.81 -2.95 -7.31
CA PRO A 76 15.22 -2.54 -7.19
C PRO A 76 15.41 -1.21 -6.43
N SER A 77 14.43 -0.31 -6.55
CA SER A 77 14.38 0.94 -5.82
C SER A 77 12.92 1.35 -5.52
N PRO A 78 12.68 2.21 -4.51
CA PRO A 78 11.34 2.77 -4.28
C PRO A 78 10.78 3.51 -5.50
N ALA A 79 11.64 4.19 -6.26
CA ALA A 79 11.24 4.91 -7.47
C ALA A 79 10.69 3.95 -8.54
N ASP A 80 11.31 2.77 -8.69
CA ASP A 80 10.77 1.71 -9.57
C ASP A 80 9.42 1.20 -9.07
N GLY A 81 9.27 1.04 -7.75
CA GLY A 81 7.98 0.68 -7.14
C GLY A 81 6.85 1.64 -7.52
N PHE A 82 7.10 2.95 -7.41
CA PHE A 82 6.11 3.97 -7.78
C PHE A 82 5.79 3.97 -9.28
N ARG A 83 6.79 3.77 -10.14
CA ARG A 83 6.59 3.75 -11.59
C ARG A 83 5.88 2.51 -12.11
N ARG A 84 5.94 1.40 -11.38
CA ARG A 84 5.45 0.10 -11.87
C ARG A 84 4.13 -0.33 -11.24
N THR A 85 3.72 0.37 -10.18
CA THR A 85 2.45 0.12 -9.50
C THR A 85 1.37 1.04 -10.05
N GLY A 86 0.31 0.47 -10.60
CA GLY A 86 -0.87 1.19 -11.10
C GLY A 86 -1.77 1.70 -9.99
N VAL A 87 -1.93 0.90 -8.95
CA VAL A 87 -2.77 1.21 -7.80
C VAL A 87 -2.31 0.41 -6.58
N ALA A 88 -2.40 1.02 -5.40
CA ALA A 88 -2.19 0.35 -4.12
C ALA A 88 -3.47 0.34 -3.29
N ALA A 89 -3.68 -0.73 -2.53
CA ALA A 89 -4.74 -0.79 -1.54
C ALA A 89 -4.34 -1.74 -0.42
N GLY A 90 -4.97 -1.61 0.74
CA GLY A 90 -4.84 -2.62 1.78
C GLY A 90 -6.17 -2.93 2.42
N HIS A 91 -6.27 -4.10 3.05
CA HIS A 91 -7.48 -4.49 3.78
C HIS A 91 -7.30 -4.19 5.27
N SER A 92 -8.18 -3.35 5.81
CA SER A 92 -8.11 -2.90 7.20
C SER A 92 -6.73 -2.32 7.55
N VAL A 93 -5.99 -2.96 8.46
CA VAL A 93 -4.63 -2.58 8.84
C VAL A 93 -3.66 -2.52 7.65
N GLY A 94 -3.91 -3.32 6.60
CA GLY A 94 -3.11 -3.28 5.38
C GLY A 94 -3.11 -1.93 4.68
N GLU A 95 -4.11 -1.06 4.90
CA GLU A 95 -4.08 0.32 4.37
C GLU A 95 -2.83 1.09 4.85
N ILE A 96 -2.34 0.80 6.06
CA ILE A 96 -1.11 1.40 6.60
C ILE A 96 0.12 0.95 5.80
N THR A 97 0.20 -0.34 5.48
CA THR A 97 1.25 -0.89 4.61
C THR A 97 1.19 -0.25 3.23
N ALA A 98 0.01 -0.18 2.63
CA ALA A 98 -0.17 0.40 1.30
C ALA A 98 0.21 1.89 1.28
N ALA A 99 -0.20 2.65 2.30
CA ALA A 99 0.14 4.07 2.44
C ALA A 99 1.64 4.31 2.61
N GLY A 100 2.33 3.49 3.40
CA GLY A 100 3.79 3.54 3.50
C GLY A 100 4.48 3.16 2.19
N ALA A 101 3.97 2.14 1.50
CA ALA A 101 4.52 1.68 0.22
C ALA A 101 4.35 2.69 -0.92
N VAL A 102 3.35 3.58 -0.86
CA VAL A 102 3.15 4.67 -1.85
C VAL A 102 3.65 6.04 -1.39
N GLY A 103 4.35 6.09 -0.25
CA GLY A 103 5.01 7.28 0.26
C GLY A 103 4.11 8.30 0.97
N VAL A 104 2.88 7.95 1.34
CA VAL A 104 2.00 8.80 2.15
C VAL A 104 2.51 8.91 3.59
N LEU A 105 3.06 7.82 4.12
CA LEU A 105 3.68 7.72 5.44
C LEU A 105 5.14 7.29 5.28
N THR A 106 6.02 7.72 6.18
CA THR A 106 7.30 7.02 6.34
C THR A 106 7.09 5.66 6.99
N GLY A 107 8.07 4.75 6.85
CA GLY A 107 8.02 3.45 7.52
C GLY A 107 7.91 3.59 9.03
N GLU A 108 8.61 4.55 9.63
CA GLU A 108 8.55 4.83 11.06
C GLU A 108 7.17 5.32 11.50
N GLN A 109 6.58 6.25 10.75
CA GLN A 109 5.23 6.76 11.05
C GLN A 109 4.18 5.66 10.92
N ALA A 110 4.29 4.82 9.88
CA ALA A 110 3.43 3.64 9.72
C ALA A 110 3.55 2.72 10.94
N MET A 111 4.77 2.46 11.43
CA MET A 111 5.00 1.62 12.61
C MET A 111 4.50 2.24 13.92
N VAL A 112 4.61 3.56 14.10
CA VAL A 112 4.04 4.26 15.26
C VAL A 112 2.51 4.21 15.22
N LEU A 113 1.90 4.52 14.08
CA LEU A 113 0.46 4.49 13.89
C LEU A 113 -0.13 3.10 14.12
N VAL A 114 0.47 2.06 13.52
CA VAL A 114 -0.04 0.69 13.66
C VAL A 114 0.11 0.16 15.08
N ARG A 115 1.19 0.51 15.79
CA ARG A 115 1.34 0.17 17.22
C ARG A 115 0.21 0.77 18.05
N GLU A 116 -0.03 2.07 17.91
CA GLU A 116 -1.10 2.74 18.67
C GLU A 116 -2.49 2.23 18.28
N ARG A 117 -2.73 1.95 17.00
CA ARG A 117 -3.97 1.33 16.51
C ARG A 117 -4.17 -0.05 17.11
N GLY A 118 -3.15 -0.92 17.06
CA GLY A 118 -3.19 -2.27 17.61
C GLY A 118 -3.46 -2.28 19.11
N LEU A 119 -2.75 -1.44 19.88
CA LEU A 119 -2.97 -1.27 21.32
C LEU A 119 -4.39 -0.79 21.64
N GLY A 120 -4.87 0.26 20.95
CA GLY A 120 -6.19 0.81 21.20
C GLY A 120 -7.33 -0.15 20.84
N MET A 121 -7.19 -0.91 19.76
CA MET A 121 -8.17 -1.93 19.37
C MET A 121 -8.15 -3.15 20.30
N ALA A 122 -6.96 -3.54 20.79
CA ALA A 122 -6.85 -4.58 21.81
C ALA A 122 -7.51 -4.15 23.13
N GLU A 123 -7.26 -2.91 23.58
CA GLU A 123 -7.89 -2.31 24.76
C GLU A 123 -9.41 -2.27 24.61
N ALA A 124 -9.92 -1.80 23.46
CA ALA A 124 -11.35 -1.77 23.17
C ALA A 124 -11.99 -3.17 23.23
N SER A 125 -11.30 -4.18 22.69
CA SER A 125 -11.76 -5.57 22.69
C SER A 125 -11.84 -6.18 24.09
N ALA A 126 -10.99 -5.72 25.01
CA ALA A 126 -10.99 -6.19 26.40
C ALA A 126 -12.16 -5.61 27.24
N LEU A 127 -12.83 -4.54 26.78
CA LEU A 127 -13.92 -3.90 27.54
C LEU A 127 -15.23 -4.69 27.51
N SER A 128 -15.48 -5.44 26.44
CA SER A 128 -16.72 -6.18 26.27
C SER A 128 -16.51 -7.41 25.38
N ALA A 129 -17.11 -8.53 25.77
CA ALA A 129 -17.10 -9.76 24.98
C ALA A 129 -17.83 -9.55 23.64
N THR A 130 -17.05 -9.33 22.60
CA THR A 130 -17.53 -9.10 21.23
C THR A 130 -16.77 -9.97 20.26
N THR A 131 -17.33 -10.23 19.09
CA THR A 131 -16.72 -11.11 18.10
C THR A 131 -17.18 -10.78 16.69
N MET A 132 -16.68 -11.53 15.72
CA MET A 132 -17.05 -11.41 14.31
C MET A 132 -17.36 -12.78 13.71
N ALA A 133 -18.22 -12.80 12.71
CA ALA A 133 -18.51 -13.99 11.92
C ALA A 133 -18.61 -13.65 10.44
N ALA A 134 -17.97 -14.45 9.59
CA ALA A 134 -18.18 -14.38 8.15
C ALA A 134 -19.52 -15.00 7.79
N VAL A 135 -20.40 -14.21 7.20
CA VAL A 135 -21.60 -14.67 6.51
C VAL A 135 -21.21 -14.93 5.06
N VAL A 136 -21.18 -16.20 4.69
CA VAL A 136 -20.77 -16.67 3.36
C VAL A 136 -21.96 -17.19 2.58
N ARG A 137 -21.99 -16.92 1.26
CA ARG A 137 -23.11 -17.22 0.36
C ARG A 137 -24.37 -16.43 0.77
N GLY A 138 -25.50 -16.77 0.15
CA GLY A 138 -26.75 -16.02 0.30
C GLY A 138 -26.80 -14.82 -0.63
N ASP A 139 -27.99 -14.24 -0.73
CA ASP A 139 -28.19 -12.95 -1.38
C ASP A 139 -27.61 -11.83 -0.49
N ALA A 140 -26.94 -10.86 -1.10
CA ALA A 140 -26.21 -9.84 -0.36
C ALA A 140 -27.15 -8.91 0.43
N ASP A 141 -28.29 -8.54 -0.14
CA ASP A 141 -29.25 -7.64 0.49
C ASP A 141 -29.97 -8.35 1.64
N GLU A 142 -30.32 -9.64 1.46
CA GLU A 142 -30.86 -10.47 2.54
C GLU A 142 -29.86 -10.66 3.69
N VAL A 143 -28.57 -10.82 3.39
CA VAL A 143 -27.51 -10.93 4.41
C VAL A 143 -27.37 -9.63 5.19
N LEU A 144 -27.32 -8.48 4.51
CA LEU A 144 -27.22 -7.18 5.18
C LEU A 144 -28.43 -6.94 6.10
N ALA A 145 -29.64 -7.22 5.62
CA ALA A 145 -30.86 -7.09 6.41
C ALA A 145 -30.86 -8.01 7.65
N ALA A 146 -30.38 -9.26 7.51
CA ALA A 146 -30.28 -10.18 8.64
C ALA A 146 -29.23 -9.76 9.68
N ILE A 147 -28.08 -9.23 9.24
CA ILE A 147 -27.05 -8.68 10.14
C ILE A 147 -27.63 -7.54 10.97
N GLU A 148 -28.31 -6.60 10.32
CA GLU A 148 -28.95 -5.46 11.00
C GLU A 148 -30.07 -5.92 11.95
N ALA A 149 -30.92 -6.86 11.52
CA ALA A 149 -32.00 -7.40 12.35
C ALA A 149 -31.49 -8.11 13.61
N ALA A 150 -30.29 -8.71 13.55
CA ALA A 150 -29.62 -9.31 14.71
C ALA A 150 -28.93 -8.27 15.62
N GLY A 151 -28.93 -6.98 15.25
CA GLY A 151 -28.23 -5.90 15.94
C GLY A 151 -26.72 -5.90 15.72
N CYS A 152 -26.22 -6.67 14.75
CA CYS A 152 -24.82 -6.69 14.34
C CYS A 152 -24.51 -5.55 13.35
N THR A 153 -23.23 -5.24 13.20
CA THR A 153 -22.71 -4.34 12.17
C THR A 153 -22.09 -5.16 11.03
N PRO A 154 -22.35 -4.84 9.74
CA PRO A 154 -21.61 -5.42 8.61
C PRO A 154 -20.22 -4.78 8.53
N ALA A 155 -19.28 -5.28 9.34
CA ALA A 155 -17.94 -4.73 9.55
C ALA A 155 -17.01 -4.86 8.33
N ASN A 156 -17.18 -5.87 7.48
CA ASN A 156 -16.42 -6.00 6.24
C ASN A 156 -17.34 -6.48 5.13
N ASN A 157 -17.26 -5.84 3.96
CA ASN A 157 -17.81 -6.39 2.72
C ASN A 157 -16.64 -6.79 1.82
N ASN A 158 -16.41 -8.09 1.70
CA ASN A 158 -15.29 -8.67 0.97
C ASN A 158 -15.67 -9.09 -0.47
N GLY A 159 -16.90 -8.77 -0.93
CA GLY A 159 -17.41 -9.15 -2.24
C GLY A 159 -17.88 -10.60 -2.34
N ALA A 160 -18.46 -10.96 -3.49
CA ALA A 160 -18.93 -12.30 -3.89
C ALA A 160 -19.58 -13.11 -2.75
N GLY A 161 -20.53 -12.49 -2.03
CA GLY A 161 -21.29 -13.13 -0.96
C GLY A 161 -20.47 -13.46 0.28
N GLN A 162 -19.43 -12.69 0.60
CA GLN A 162 -18.78 -12.74 1.91
C GLN A 162 -18.89 -11.37 2.59
N ILE A 163 -19.73 -11.30 3.61
CA ILE A 163 -19.89 -10.14 4.48
C ILE A 163 -19.56 -10.58 5.90
N VAL A 164 -18.72 -9.83 6.60
CA VAL A 164 -18.37 -10.11 7.99
C VAL A 164 -19.29 -9.30 8.89
N ALA A 165 -20.07 -10.00 9.70
CA ALA A 165 -20.86 -9.43 10.78
C ALA A 165 -20.01 -9.29 12.04
N ALA A 166 -20.20 -8.22 12.79
CA ALA A 166 -19.50 -7.95 14.04
C ALA A 166 -20.48 -7.42 15.09
N GLY A 167 -20.35 -7.88 16.33
CA GLY A 167 -21.25 -7.51 17.43
C GLY A 167 -20.90 -8.26 18.71
N THR A 168 -21.83 -8.30 19.66
CA THR A 168 -21.68 -9.17 20.84
C THR A 168 -21.78 -10.64 20.46
N VAL A 169 -21.29 -11.53 21.32
CA VAL A 169 -21.38 -12.98 21.11
C VAL A 169 -22.84 -13.43 20.94
N GLU A 170 -23.74 -12.85 21.72
CA GLU A 170 -25.18 -13.14 21.68
C GLU A 170 -25.81 -12.69 20.35
N GLN A 171 -25.45 -11.51 19.85
CA GLN A 171 -25.94 -11.01 18.56
C GLN A 171 -25.48 -11.90 17.40
N ILE A 172 -24.23 -12.37 17.43
CA ILE A 172 -23.69 -13.28 16.40
C ILE A 172 -24.36 -14.66 16.46
N GLU A 173 -24.64 -15.21 17.64
CA GLU A 173 -25.40 -16.46 17.75
C GLU A 173 -26.87 -16.29 17.32
N ALA A 174 -27.49 -15.12 17.58
CA ALA A 174 -28.81 -14.79 17.05
C ALA A 174 -28.82 -14.73 15.51
N LEU A 175 -27.82 -14.08 14.91
CA LEU A 175 -27.63 -14.05 13.44
C LEU A 175 -27.47 -15.46 12.87
N LYS A 176 -26.69 -16.32 13.54
CA LYS A 176 -26.49 -17.70 13.12
C LYS A 176 -27.77 -18.54 13.18
N ALA A 177 -28.61 -18.31 14.20
CA ALA A 177 -29.92 -18.96 14.31
C ALA A 177 -30.93 -18.47 13.26
N SER A 178 -30.75 -17.24 12.75
CA SER A 178 -31.63 -16.58 11.77
C SER A 178 -30.97 -16.40 10.39
N ALA A 179 -29.97 -17.21 10.08
CA ALA A 179 -29.18 -17.06 8.86
C ALA A 179 -30.06 -17.07 7.59
N PRO A 180 -29.86 -16.14 6.64
CA PRO A 180 -30.59 -16.10 5.39
C PRO A 180 -30.50 -17.41 4.61
N LYS A 181 -31.49 -17.66 3.74
CA LYS A 181 -31.57 -18.91 3.00
C LYS A 181 -30.31 -19.14 2.15
N GLY A 182 -29.63 -20.26 2.38
CA GLY A 182 -28.43 -20.63 1.63
C GLY A 182 -27.14 -19.96 2.09
N ALA A 183 -27.22 -18.98 3.02
CA ALA A 183 -26.07 -18.41 3.69
C ALA A 183 -25.55 -19.36 4.79
N ARG A 184 -24.30 -19.16 5.20
CA ARG A 184 -23.71 -19.82 6.37
C ARG A 184 -22.99 -18.77 7.21
N VAL A 185 -23.16 -18.84 8.53
CA VAL A 185 -22.48 -17.96 9.48
C VAL A 185 -21.32 -18.75 10.10
N VAL A 186 -20.09 -18.28 9.87
CA VAL A 186 -18.84 -18.94 10.29
C VAL A 186 -18.11 -18.00 11.26
N PRO A 187 -17.98 -18.36 12.54
CA PRO A 187 -17.23 -17.56 13.51
C PRO A 187 -15.78 -17.31 13.07
N LEU A 188 -15.27 -16.12 13.33
CA LEU A 188 -13.88 -15.76 13.09
C LEU A 188 -13.10 -15.80 14.41
N SER A 189 -11.84 -16.24 14.34
CA SER A 189 -10.92 -16.22 15.48
C SER A 189 -10.31 -14.84 15.63
N VAL A 190 -11.07 -13.90 16.20
CA VAL A 190 -10.68 -12.52 16.43
C VAL A 190 -10.95 -12.10 17.88
N ALA A 191 -10.21 -11.10 18.36
CA ALA A 191 -10.30 -10.64 19.73
C ALA A 191 -11.54 -9.77 20.03
N GLY A 192 -12.17 -9.18 19.01
CA GLY A 192 -13.32 -8.29 19.20
C GLY A 192 -14.07 -7.96 17.91
N ALA A 193 -15.15 -7.20 18.04
CA ALA A 193 -15.97 -6.69 16.92
C ALA A 193 -15.30 -5.49 16.22
N PHE A 194 -14.27 -5.74 15.42
CA PHE A 194 -13.55 -4.70 14.67
C PHE A 194 -14.46 -3.96 13.68
N HIS A 195 -14.12 -2.70 13.35
CA HIS A 195 -14.87 -1.88 12.39
C HIS A 195 -16.31 -1.60 12.82
N THR A 196 -16.52 -1.46 14.13
CA THR A 196 -17.81 -1.11 14.75
C THR A 196 -17.62 -0.06 15.84
N ALA A 197 -18.73 0.46 16.37
CA ALA A 197 -18.73 1.36 17.52
C ALA A 197 -18.04 0.77 18.78
N HIS A 198 -17.88 -0.56 18.89
CA HIS A 198 -17.14 -1.18 19.99
C HIS A 198 -15.65 -0.79 19.99
N MET A 199 -15.11 -0.33 18.86
CA MET A 199 -13.71 0.07 18.73
C MET A 199 -13.47 1.57 19.01
N GLN A 200 -14.43 2.28 19.60
CA GLN A 200 -14.32 3.73 19.83
C GLN A 200 -13.05 4.13 20.58
N VAL A 201 -12.62 3.34 21.58
CA VAL A 201 -11.36 3.58 22.32
C VAL A 201 -10.14 3.57 21.39
N GLY A 202 -10.11 2.64 20.43
CA GLY A 202 -9.07 2.60 19.40
C GLY A 202 -9.08 3.82 18.50
N GLN A 203 -10.27 4.26 18.06
CA GLN A 203 -10.40 5.46 17.25
C GLN A 203 -9.94 6.71 18.00
N ASP A 204 -10.38 6.90 19.25
CA ASP A 204 -10.03 8.06 20.07
C ASP A 204 -8.52 8.13 20.32
N ARG A 205 -7.89 6.96 20.53
CA ARG A 205 -6.43 6.86 20.66
C ARG A 205 -5.71 7.32 19.41
N LEU A 206 -6.12 6.82 18.24
CA LEU A 206 -5.48 7.19 16.97
C LEU A 206 -5.77 8.65 16.60
N ALA A 207 -6.97 9.15 16.89
CA ALA A 207 -7.37 10.54 16.67
C ALA A 207 -6.50 11.53 17.46
N ARG A 208 -6.10 11.19 18.69
CA ARG A 208 -5.16 12.01 19.48
C ARG A 208 -3.75 12.04 18.89
N LEU A 209 -3.31 10.95 18.26
CA LEU A 209 -1.99 10.87 17.63
C LEU A 209 -1.96 11.57 16.26
N ALA A 210 -3.05 11.51 15.49
CA ALA A 210 -3.10 11.95 14.10
C ALA A 210 -2.51 13.35 13.84
N PRO A 211 -2.74 14.40 14.66
CA PRO A 211 -2.17 15.72 14.43
C PRO A 211 -0.63 15.77 14.47
N ALA A 212 0.03 14.77 15.07
CA ALA A 212 1.49 14.67 15.13
C ALA A 212 2.11 13.91 13.94
N ILE A 213 1.28 13.39 13.02
CA ILE A 213 1.74 12.64 11.87
C ILE A 213 1.78 13.54 10.64
N THR A 214 2.99 13.80 10.14
CA THR A 214 3.19 14.41 8.82
C THR A 214 2.84 13.41 7.73
N THR A 215 1.99 13.79 6.78
CA THR A 215 1.67 12.97 5.62
C THR A 215 2.10 13.64 4.33
N HIS A 216 2.24 12.84 3.28
CA HIS A 216 2.48 13.29 1.91
C HIS A 216 1.37 12.78 0.99
N ASP A 217 1.19 13.43 -0.15
CA ASP A 217 0.24 12.97 -1.15
C ASP A 217 0.71 11.65 -1.79
N PRO A 218 -0.21 10.74 -2.11
CA PRO A 218 0.13 9.43 -2.65
C PRO A 218 0.82 9.55 -4.02
N ARG A 219 1.97 8.89 -4.18
CA ARG A 219 2.71 8.85 -5.46
C ARG A 219 2.08 7.92 -6.49
N VAL A 220 1.26 7.00 -6.02
CA VAL A 220 0.48 6.01 -6.78
C VAL A 220 -0.93 6.03 -6.19
N PRO A 221 -2.01 5.92 -7.00
CA PRO A 221 -3.37 5.87 -6.48
C PRO A 221 -3.52 4.91 -5.30
N LEU A 222 -3.97 5.41 -4.15
CA LEU A 222 -4.19 4.65 -2.93
C LEU A 222 -5.69 4.55 -2.64
N LEU A 223 -6.25 3.35 -2.73
CA LEU A 223 -7.69 3.15 -2.49
C LEU A 223 -7.99 3.03 -0.99
N SER A 224 -9.04 3.72 -0.57
CA SER A 224 -9.54 3.67 0.81
C SER A 224 -10.62 2.60 0.99
N ASN A 225 -10.64 1.91 2.13
CA ASN A 225 -11.70 0.97 2.47
C ASN A 225 -13.04 1.66 2.82
N ALA A 226 -13.09 2.98 2.96
CA ALA A 226 -14.33 3.68 3.27
C ALA A 226 -15.35 3.60 2.12
N ASP A 227 -14.88 3.80 0.88
CA ASP A 227 -15.71 3.93 -0.33
C ASP A 227 -15.07 3.28 -1.58
N GLY A 228 -13.90 2.66 -1.44
CA GLY A 228 -13.15 2.07 -2.54
C GLY A 228 -12.51 3.08 -3.49
N GLN A 229 -12.60 4.39 -3.22
CA GLN A 229 -12.04 5.43 -4.08
C GLN A 229 -10.59 5.75 -3.72
N ALA A 230 -9.86 6.28 -4.69
CA ALA A 230 -8.52 6.80 -4.45
C ALA A 230 -8.60 8.06 -3.58
N VAL A 231 -7.74 8.13 -2.55
CA VAL A 231 -7.61 9.34 -1.72
C VAL A 231 -6.89 10.45 -2.50
N ALA A 232 -7.32 11.70 -2.34
CA ALA A 232 -6.76 12.84 -3.04
C ALA A 232 -5.51 13.41 -2.37
N SER A 233 -5.33 13.18 -1.06
CA SER A 233 -4.19 13.70 -0.28
C SER A 233 -3.81 12.80 0.88
N GLY A 234 -2.59 13.00 1.39
CA GLY A 234 -2.12 12.33 2.60
C GLY A 234 -2.94 12.69 3.85
N SER A 235 -3.43 13.93 3.94
CA SER A 235 -4.30 14.38 5.05
C SER A 235 -5.67 13.71 5.02
N GLU A 236 -6.24 13.54 3.82
CA GLU A 236 -7.52 12.84 3.66
C GLU A 236 -7.36 11.36 4.04
N TYR A 237 -6.29 10.71 3.57
CA TYR A 237 -5.95 9.34 3.96
C TYR A 237 -5.92 9.19 5.49
N LEU A 238 -5.19 10.06 6.19
CA LEU A 238 -5.05 9.95 7.65
C LEU A 238 -6.40 10.10 8.37
N GLY A 239 -7.25 11.04 7.94
CA GLY A 239 -8.60 11.18 8.48
C GLY A 239 -9.45 9.92 8.28
N ARG A 240 -9.41 9.36 7.06
CA ARG A 240 -10.10 8.11 6.71
C ARG A 240 -9.58 6.94 7.55
N LEU A 241 -8.26 6.78 7.70
CA LEU A 241 -7.63 5.74 8.52
C LEU A 241 -8.09 5.78 9.99
N VAL A 242 -8.18 6.98 10.58
CA VAL A 242 -8.70 7.14 11.95
C VAL A 242 -10.16 6.68 12.05
N SER A 243 -11.01 7.13 11.12
CA SER A 243 -12.42 6.72 11.09
C SER A 243 -12.63 5.24 10.81
N GLN A 244 -11.73 4.62 10.03
CA GLN A 244 -11.79 3.22 9.61
C GLN A 244 -11.86 2.24 10.79
N ILE A 245 -11.35 2.62 11.97
CA ILE A 245 -11.36 1.75 13.17
C ILE A 245 -12.79 1.36 13.59
N THR A 246 -13.76 2.26 13.41
CA THR A 246 -15.16 2.07 13.80
C THR A 246 -16.12 1.96 12.61
N HIS A 247 -15.60 2.11 11.39
CA HIS A 247 -16.40 2.09 10.16
C HIS A 247 -16.07 0.86 9.30
N PRO A 248 -17.06 0.34 8.54
CA PRO A 248 -16.88 -0.86 7.72
C PRO A 248 -15.74 -0.78 6.71
N VAL A 249 -15.11 -1.92 6.44
CA VAL A 249 -14.15 -2.12 5.36
C VAL A 249 -14.88 -2.55 4.09
N ARG A 250 -14.90 -1.69 3.08
CA ARG A 250 -15.53 -1.90 1.76
C ARG A 250 -14.55 -2.40 0.72
N TRP A 251 -14.00 -3.59 0.94
CA TRP A 251 -13.08 -4.22 0.01
C TRP A 251 -13.73 -4.57 -1.34
N ASP A 252 -15.04 -4.86 -1.33
CA ASP A 252 -15.86 -4.98 -2.53
C ASP A 252 -15.76 -3.76 -3.45
N LEU A 253 -15.77 -2.56 -2.87
CA LEU A 253 -15.63 -1.31 -3.62
C LEU A 253 -14.19 -1.09 -4.09
N CYS A 254 -13.18 -1.41 -3.26
CA CYS A 254 -11.78 -1.37 -3.71
C CYS A 254 -11.55 -2.26 -4.94
N MET A 255 -12.02 -3.51 -4.92
CA MET A 255 -11.89 -4.42 -6.06
C MET A 255 -12.67 -3.96 -7.29
N LYS A 256 -13.86 -3.37 -7.07
CA LYS A 256 -14.65 -2.75 -8.15
C LYS A 256 -13.86 -1.64 -8.82
N THR A 257 -13.29 -0.72 -8.04
CA THR A 257 -12.45 0.37 -8.55
C THR A 257 -11.22 -0.18 -9.29
N MET A 258 -10.51 -1.16 -8.73
CA MET A 258 -9.38 -1.80 -9.42
C MET A 258 -9.78 -2.39 -10.77
N THR A 259 -10.93 -3.06 -10.85
CA THR A 259 -11.45 -3.62 -12.10
C THR A 259 -11.78 -2.51 -13.10
N GLN A 260 -12.41 -1.42 -12.64
CA GLN A 260 -12.73 -0.26 -13.48
C GLN A 260 -11.47 0.48 -13.98
N MET A 261 -10.40 0.48 -13.20
CA MET A 261 -9.08 1.03 -13.59
C MET A 261 -8.33 0.14 -14.60
N GLY A 262 -8.86 -1.04 -14.94
CA GLY A 262 -8.20 -1.96 -15.88
C GLY A 262 -7.01 -2.69 -15.26
N VAL A 263 -7.04 -2.97 -13.95
CA VAL A 263 -6.06 -3.85 -13.31
C VAL A 263 -6.09 -5.22 -13.98
N THR A 264 -4.93 -5.68 -14.43
CA THR A 264 -4.74 -6.99 -15.08
C THR A 264 -3.96 -7.98 -14.20
N GLY A 265 -3.21 -7.48 -13.22
CA GLY A 265 -2.48 -8.29 -12.25
C GLY A 265 -2.60 -7.72 -10.84
N LEU A 266 -2.86 -8.58 -9.85
CA LEU A 266 -2.91 -8.22 -8.42
C LEU A 266 -1.87 -9.03 -7.65
N LEU A 267 -0.87 -8.35 -7.09
CA LEU A 267 0.16 -8.94 -6.24
C LEU A 267 -0.10 -8.59 -4.78
N GLU A 268 -0.25 -9.61 -3.95
CA GLU A 268 -0.44 -9.47 -2.50
C GLU A 268 0.90 -9.60 -1.78
N LEU A 269 1.20 -8.62 -0.92
CA LEU A 269 2.37 -8.58 -0.05
C LEU A 269 2.23 -9.60 1.10
N PRO A 270 3.36 -10.09 1.65
CA PRO A 270 3.32 -11.11 2.69
C PRO A 270 2.70 -10.60 4.00
N PRO A 271 2.06 -11.49 4.77
CA PRO A 271 1.74 -12.88 4.44
C PRO A 271 0.55 -12.95 3.47
N ALA A 272 0.75 -13.55 2.30
CA ALA A 272 -0.18 -13.49 1.18
C ALA A 272 -1.05 -14.75 1.05
N GLY A 273 -2.24 -14.61 0.47
CA GLY A 273 -3.17 -15.71 0.17
C GLY A 273 -4.63 -15.33 0.39
N THR A 274 -4.89 -14.40 1.32
CA THR A 274 -6.25 -13.99 1.68
C THR A 274 -6.86 -13.14 0.57
N LEU A 275 -6.18 -12.04 0.20
CA LEU A 275 -6.69 -11.10 -0.81
C LEU A 275 -6.62 -11.68 -2.21
N THR A 276 -5.58 -12.42 -2.55
CA THR A 276 -5.53 -13.18 -3.82
C THR A 276 -6.64 -14.23 -3.90
N GLY A 277 -6.96 -14.90 -2.79
CA GLY A 277 -8.10 -15.81 -2.71
C GLY A 277 -9.44 -15.10 -2.94
N ILE A 278 -9.62 -13.91 -2.36
CA ILE A 278 -10.82 -13.08 -2.58
C ILE A 278 -10.87 -12.59 -4.04
N ALA A 279 -9.77 -12.09 -4.58
CA ALA A 279 -9.66 -11.57 -5.94
C ALA A 279 -10.00 -12.65 -6.98
N LYS A 280 -9.52 -13.90 -6.83
CA LYS A 280 -9.87 -15.03 -7.71
C LYS A 280 -11.39 -15.24 -7.86
N ARG A 281 -12.18 -14.90 -6.84
CA ARG A 281 -13.64 -15.05 -6.87
C ARG A 281 -14.38 -13.81 -7.39
N ASN A 282 -13.74 -12.64 -7.33
CA ASN A 282 -14.40 -11.35 -7.54
C ASN A 282 -13.91 -10.59 -8.79
N MET A 283 -12.70 -10.86 -9.25
CA MET A 283 -12.01 -10.10 -10.30
C MET A 283 -11.69 -11.03 -11.47
N THR A 284 -12.72 -11.41 -12.23
CA THR A 284 -12.57 -12.33 -13.38
C THR A 284 -11.60 -11.75 -14.41
N GLY A 285 -10.62 -12.56 -14.81
CA GLY A 285 -9.60 -12.18 -15.80
C GLY A 285 -8.37 -11.47 -15.22
N VAL A 286 -8.35 -11.16 -13.92
CA VAL A 286 -7.17 -10.60 -13.25
C VAL A 286 -6.27 -11.73 -12.79
N GLU A 287 -5.02 -11.72 -13.25
CA GLU A 287 -3.99 -12.64 -12.73
C GLU A 287 -3.62 -12.25 -11.30
N VAL A 288 -3.27 -13.23 -10.46
CA VAL A 288 -2.93 -12.97 -9.06
C VAL A 288 -1.62 -13.61 -8.67
N PHE A 289 -0.86 -12.92 -7.82
CA PHE A 289 0.41 -13.40 -7.26
C PHE A 289 0.43 -13.23 -5.74
N ALA A 290 0.78 -14.29 -5.01
CA ALA A 290 0.91 -14.25 -3.55
C ALA A 290 2.39 -14.33 -3.18
N LEU A 291 2.97 -13.21 -2.74
CA LEU A 291 4.37 -13.14 -2.31
C LEU A 291 4.46 -13.56 -0.84
N ASN A 292 5.01 -14.75 -0.56
CA ASN A 292 5.08 -15.30 0.80
C ASN A 292 6.50 -15.42 1.33
N THR A 293 7.47 -15.75 0.48
CA THR A 293 8.88 -15.90 0.88
C THR A 293 9.81 -15.15 -0.08
N PRO A 294 11.08 -14.92 0.31
CA PRO A 294 12.10 -14.38 -0.60
C PRO A 294 12.29 -15.19 -1.88
N ASP A 295 12.08 -16.51 -1.84
CA ASP A 295 12.22 -17.39 -3.01
C ASP A 295 11.18 -17.09 -4.10
N ASP A 296 10.08 -16.45 -3.74
CA ASP A 296 9.07 -16.00 -4.69
C ASP A 296 9.50 -14.74 -5.46
N LEU A 297 10.49 -13.97 -4.96
CA LEU A 297 10.87 -12.67 -5.53
C LEU A 297 11.22 -12.71 -7.02
N PRO A 298 11.94 -13.71 -7.57
CA PRO A 298 12.19 -13.80 -9.01
C PRO A 298 10.90 -13.88 -9.82
N GLN A 299 9.93 -14.70 -9.40
CA GLN A 299 8.65 -14.84 -10.09
C GLN A 299 7.75 -13.63 -9.86
N ALA A 300 7.79 -13.03 -8.67
CA ALA A 300 7.09 -11.80 -8.35
C ALA A 300 7.56 -10.66 -9.27
N ARG A 301 8.86 -10.52 -9.51
CA ARG A 301 9.42 -9.50 -10.42
C ARG A 301 8.98 -9.73 -11.87
N LEU A 302 8.96 -10.97 -12.35
CA LEU A 302 8.41 -11.31 -13.67
C LEU A 302 6.91 -11.01 -13.77
N PHE A 303 6.17 -11.19 -12.67
CA PHE A 303 4.76 -10.81 -12.59
C PHE A 303 4.59 -9.29 -12.68
N VAL A 304 5.40 -8.53 -11.93
CA VAL A 304 5.46 -7.06 -12.04
C VAL A 304 5.77 -6.65 -13.48
N ASP A 305 6.79 -7.24 -14.12
CA ASP A 305 7.16 -6.92 -15.51
C ASP A 305 6.00 -7.06 -16.49
N ARG A 306 5.21 -8.12 -16.33
CA ARG A 306 4.09 -8.43 -17.22
C ARG A 306 2.89 -7.50 -17.06
N HIS A 307 2.63 -7.02 -15.85
CA HIS A 307 1.42 -6.27 -15.51
C HIS A 307 1.64 -4.78 -15.28
N SER A 308 2.90 -4.37 -15.06
CA SER A 308 3.29 -2.97 -15.00
C SER A 308 3.19 -2.36 -16.40
N ASP A 309 2.47 -1.26 -16.51
CA ASP A 309 2.35 -0.52 -17.75
C ASP A 309 3.40 0.59 -17.73
N VAL A 310 4.66 0.19 -18.01
CA VAL A 310 5.79 1.12 -17.92
C VAL A 310 5.59 2.29 -18.88
N GLU A 311 4.91 2.11 -20.02
CA GLU A 311 4.59 3.20 -20.96
C GLU A 311 3.50 4.13 -20.43
N ALA A 312 2.43 3.63 -19.80
CA ALA A 312 1.38 4.48 -19.22
C ALA A 312 1.83 5.27 -17.97
N HIS A 313 2.82 4.78 -17.21
CA HIS A 313 3.35 5.50 -16.03
C HIS A 313 4.38 6.60 -16.36
N HIS A 314 4.82 6.70 -17.63
CA HIS A 314 5.46 7.91 -18.13
C HIS A 314 4.44 9.04 -18.40
N ALA A 315 3.13 8.77 -18.29
CA ALA A 315 2.13 9.82 -18.26
C ALA A 315 2.29 10.64 -16.97
N ARG A 316 2.89 11.81 -17.18
CA ARG A 316 3.14 12.91 -16.25
C ARG A 316 2.09 13.02 -15.13
N ALA A 317 2.54 13.11 -13.88
CA ALA A 317 1.67 13.60 -12.81
C ALA A 317 1.17 15.00 -13.20
N ALA A 318 -0.13 15.24 -13.19
CA ALA A 318 -0.75 16.48 -13.67
C ALA A 318 -0.24 17.75 -12.96
N ASN A 319 0.46 17.59 -11.83
CA ASN A 319 0.85 18.67 -10.91
C ASN A 319 2.36 18.96 -10.90
N VAL A 320 3.16 18.42 -11.85
CA VAL A 320 4.60 18.70 -11.90
C VAL A 320 4.84 20.18 -12.23
N SER A 321 5.46 20.91 -11.31
CA SER A 321 5.74 22.35 -11.44
C SER A 321 7.11 22.67 -12.05
N TRP A 322 8.04 21.72 -12.04
CA TRP A 322 9.35 21.79 -12.72
C TRP A 322 9.98 20.40 -12.85
N LEU A 323 10.90 20.26 -13.80
CA LEU A 323 11.72 19.08 -14.08
C LEU A 323 13.20 19.43 -13.97
N MET A 324 14.05 18.42 -13.79
CA MET A 324 15.50 18.60 -13.71
C MET A 324 16.22 17.46 -14.42
N ALA A 325 17.14 17.78 -15.32
CA ALA A 325 18.12 16.80 -15.79
C ALA A 325 19.38 16.89 -14.90
N VAL A 326 19.88 15.73 -14.52
CA VAL A 326 21.09 15.59 -13.68
C VAL A 326 22.21 14.95 -14.49
N SER A 327 23.45 15.13 -14.06
CA SER A 327 24.59 14.53 -14.75
C SER A 327 24.56 13.00 -14.63
N PRO A 328 24.71 12.25 -15.74
CA PRO A 328 24.78 10.80 -15.69
C PRO A 328 26.13 10.30 -15.18
N ALA A 329 27.19 11.12 -15.27
CA ALA A 329 28.56 10.71 -14.99
C ALA A 329 29.39 11.85 -14.37
N LYS A 330 30.64 11.53 -13.98
CA LYS A 330 31.65 12.55 -13.69
C LYS A 330 32.33 12.94 -15.00
N GLY A 331 32.49 14.21 -15.31
CA GLY A 331 33.18 14.64 -16.53
C GLY A 331 32.97 16.10 -16.86
N GLU A 332 33.49 16.53 -18.00
CA GLU A 332 33.32 17.87 -18.55
C GLU A 332 32.02 17.96 -19.34
N LEU A 333 31.17 18.94 -19.02
CA LEU A 333 29.88 19.12 -19.69
C LEU A 333 30.02 19.88 -21.02
N THR A 334 29.32 19.43 -22.04
CA THR A 334 29.02 20.19 -23.27
C THR A 334 27.52 20.29 -23.43
N VAL A 335 26.99 21.52 -23.50
CA VAL A 335 25.57 21.80 -23.76
C VAL A 335 25.34 21.81 -25.28
N ALA A 336 24.26 21.17 -25.74
CA ALA A 336 23.90 21.20 -27.16
C ALA A 336 23.29 22.56 -27.53
N ASP A 337 23.58 23.06 -28.74
CA ASP A 337 23.00 24.33 -29.24
C ASP A 337 21.47 24.32 -29.26
N SER A 338 20.86 23.15 -29.47
CA SER A 338 19.41 22.94 -29.42
C SER A 338 18.80 23.06 -28.02
N ALA A 339 19.64 23.19 -26.98
CA ALA A 339 19.24 23.20 -25.58
C ALA A 339 19.44 24.57 -24.91
N ALA A 340 19.30 25.66 -25.67
CA ALA A 340 19.33 27.01 -25.12
C ALA A 340 18.17 27.27 -24.13
N PRO A 341 18.32 28.20 -23.18
CA PRO A 341 17.19 28.69 -22.38
C PRO A 341 16.00 29.12 -23.27
N ASP A 342 14.79 28.86 -22.78
CA ASP A 342 13.50 29.01 -23.47
C ASP A 342 13.25 28.06 -24.66
N ALA A 343 14.21 27.21 -25.05
CA ALA A 343 13.98 26.20 -26.07
C ALA A 343 13.00 25.13 -25.58
N GLU A 344 12.06 24.75 -26.43
CA GLU A 344 11.21 23.58 -26.22
C GLU A 344 11.87 22.35 -26.82
N VAL A 345 11.98 21.31 -26.00
CA VAL A 345 12.61 20.04 -26.37
C VAL A 345 11.62 18.89 -26.18
N PRO A 346 11.54 17.94 -27.12
CA PRO A 346 10.68 16.77 -26.98
C PRO A 346 11.23 15.80 -25.92
N ALA A 347 10.38 14.88 -25.46
CA ALA A 347 10.80 13.77 -24.62
C ALA A 347 11.90 12.95 -25.32
N GLY A 348 12.93 12.57 -24.57
CA GLY A 348 14.10 11.86 -25.07
C GLY A 348 15.12 12.75 -25.80
N ALA A 349 14.92 14.07 -25.87
CA ALA A 349 15.89 14.96 -26.50
C ALA A 349 17.23 14.97 -25.75
N VAL A 350 18.33 14.91 -26.50
CA VAL A 350 19.69 15.06 -25.96
C VAL A 350 19.95 16.55 -25.75
N LEU A 351 20.17 16.95 -24.49
CA LEU A 351 20.44 18.32 -24.09
C LEU A 351 21.93 18.68 -24.13
N GLY A 352 22.78 17.67 -24.15
CA GLY A 352 24.23 17.80 -24.09
C GLY A 352 24.89 16.47 -23.77
N SER A 353 26.19 16.51 -23.48
CA SER A 353 26.98 15.35 -23.13
C SER A 353 27.99 15.67 -22.03
N VAL A 354 28.29 14.68 -21.20
CA VAL A 354 29.37 14.73 -20.21
C VAL A 354 30.50 13.84 -20.70
N HIS A 355 31.65 14.43 -21.01
CA HIS A 355 32.82 13.74 -21.52
C HIS A 355 33.75 13.31 -20.37
N ASN A 356 34.22 12.06 -20.39
CA ASN A 356 35.27 11.59 -19.49
C ASN A 356 36.14 10.51 -20.15
N THR A 357 37.10 9.95 -19.40
CA THR A 357 38.03 8.93 -19.88
C THR A 357 37.35 7.62 -20.32
N LEU A 358 36.09 7.40 -19.96
CA LEU A 358 35.29 6.23 -20.35
C LEU A 358 34.39 6.50 -21.57
N GLY A 359 34.32 7.75 -22.05
CA GLY A 359 33.53 8.15 -23.22
C GLY A 359 32.56 9.30 -22.95
N ASP A 360 31.67 9.55 -23.91
CA ASP A 360 30.61 10.56 -23.83
C ASP A 360 29.32 9.98 -23.26
N HIS A 361 28.74 10.68 -22.29
CA HIS A 361 27.49 10.29 -21.62
C HIS A 361 26.42 11.33 -21.92
N ALA A 362 25.36 10.95 -22.62
CA ALA A 362 24.29 11.87 -23.01
C ALA A 362 23.50 12.37 -21.79
N VAL A 363 23.28 13.68 -21.72
CA VAL A 363 22.31 14.30 -20.82
C VAL A 363 21.00 14.40 -21.58
N VAL A 364 19.94 13.75 -21.09
CA VAL A 364 18.68 13.59 -21.82
C VAL A 364 17.54 14.26 -21.04
N ALA A 365 16.66 14.98 -21.75
CA ALA A 365 15.37 15.40 -21.24
C ALA A 365 14.39 14.23 -21.32
N GLU A 366 14.35 13.37 -20.31
CA GLU A 366 13.50 12.17 -20.29
C GLU A 366 12.03 12.45 -20.66
N HIS A 367 11.50 13.60 -20.22
CA HIS A 367 10.11 13.98 -20.43
C HIS A 367 9.92 15.22 -21.31
N GLY A 368 11.00 15.77 -21.87
CA GLY A 368 10.94 17.02 -22.64
C GLY A 368 10.54 18.22 -21.77
N GLY A 369 10.17 19.31 -22.42
CA GLY A 369 9.72 20.55 -21.78
C GLY A 369 10.44 21.78 -22.31
N ARG A 370 10.13 22.93 -21.72
CA ARG A 370 10.81 24.19 -22.02
C ARG A 370 12.00 24.37 -21.07
N ILE A 371 13.20 24.56 -21.61
CA ILE A 371 14.39 24.80 -20.79
C ILE A 371 14.26 26.15 -20.09
N VAL A 372 14.39 26.18 -18.77
CA VAL A 372 14.28 27.41 -17.96
C VAL A 372 15.68 28.01 -17.77
N GLU A 373 16.59 27.21 -17.23
CA GLU A 373 17.95 27.64 -16.93
C GLU A 373 18.89 26.44 -16.85
N TRP A 374 20.12 26.64 -17.31
CA TRP A 374 21.24 25.78 -16.97
C TRP A 374 21.86 26.26 -15.65
N LEU A 375 22.14 25.31 -14.75
CA LEU A 375 22.75 25.55 -13.44
C LEU A 375 24.29 25.43 -13.49
N VAL A 376 24.81 25.13 -14.67
CA VAL A 376 26.21 24.83 -15.00
C VAL A 376 26.47 25.30 -16.42
N GLU A 377 27.73 25.49 -16.78
CA GLU A 377 28.14 25.95 -18.11
C GLU A 377 28.90 24.86 -18.87
N THR A 378 28.98 25.01 -20.20
CA THR A 378 29.88 24.16 -21.01
C THR A 378 31.32 24.35 -20.53
N GLY A 379 32.03 23.25 -20.31
CA GLY A 379 33.38 23.22 -19.72
C GLY A 379 33.40 22.93 -18.22
N ASP A 380 32.25 22.97 -17.53
CA ASP A 380 32.21 22.64 -16.10
C ASP A 380 32.46 21.15 -15.84
N ILE A 381 33.23 20.86 -14.79
CA ILE A 381 33.41 19.49 -14.29
C ILE A 381 32.26 19.13 -13.36
N VAL A 382 31.38 18.24 -13.83
CA VAL A 382 30.17 17.82 -13.12
C VAL A 382 30.33 16.43 -12.48
N ARG A 383 29.47 16.10 -11.52
CA ARG A 383 29.46 14.81 -10.80
C ARG A 383 28.17 14.03 -11.08
N PRO A 384 28.17 12.68 -11.01
CA PRO A 384 26.95 11.89 -11.16
C PRO A 384 25.87 12.38 -10.19
N GLY A 385 24.66 12.60 -10.70
CA GLY A 385 23.52 13.11 -9.93
C GLY A 385 23.53 14.63 -9.68
N GLN A 386 24.55 15.36 -10.12
CA GLN A 386 24.57 16.83 -10.01
C GLN A 386 23.45 17.45 -10.88
N PRO A 387 22.61 18.33 -10.32
CA PRO A 387 21.64 19.11 -11.10
C PRO A 387 22.33 19.93 -12.20
N LEU A 388 21.86 19.79 -13.45
CA LEU A 388 22.45 20.48 -14.61
C LEU A 388 21.51 21.53 -15.19
N VAL A 389 20.23 21.20 -15.38
CA VAL A 389 19.30 22.07 -16.08
C VAL A 389 17.89 21.88 -15.55
N ARG A 390 17.18 22.99 -15.37
CA ARG A 390 15.77 23.01 -14.99
C ARG A 390 14.91 23.16 -16.25
N LEU A 391 13.86 22.35 -16.35
CA LEU A 391 12.86 22.46 -17.40
C LEU A 391 11.49 22.76 -16.80
N TYR A 392 10.68 23.55 -17.50
CA TYR A 392 9.27 23.72 -17.22
C TYR A 392 8.48 22.79 -18.14
N PRO A 393 7.60 21.95 -17.60
CA PRO A 393 6.99 20.92 -18.41
C PRO A 393 5.88 21.53 -19.31
N THR A 394 6.02 21.41 -20.63
CA THR A 394 5.11 22.01 -21.64
C THR A 394 3.82 21.20 -21.74
N THR A 395 2.67 21.88 -21.82
CA THR A 395 1.33 21.28 -21.67
C THR A 395 0.78 20.57 -22.92
N GLU A 396 1.57 20.35 -23.97
CA GLU A 396 1.02 19.94 -25.28
C GLU A 396 0.72 18.45 -25.47
N ASP A 397 1.10 17.55 -24.56
CA ASP A 397 0.71 16.12 -24.65
C ASP A 397 -0.53 15.77 -23.80
N THR A 398 -1.52 16.67 -23.72
CA THR A 398 -2.80 16.44 -23.00
C THR A 398 -4.05 16.49 -23.90
N LEU A 399 -3.94 16.08 -25.16
CA LEU A 399 -5.11 15.81 -26.01
C LEU A 399 -5.15 14.37 -26.52
#